data_AF-A0A847W554-F1
#
_entry.id   AF-A0A847W554-F1
#
_cell.length_a   1.000
_cell.length_b   1.000
_cell.length_c   1.000
_cell.angle_alpha   90.00
_cell.angle_beta   90.00
_cell.angle_gamma   90.00
#
_symmetry.space_group_name_H-M   'P 1'
#
loop_
_entity.id
_entity.type
_entity.pdbx_description
1 polymer ?
#
loop_
_entity_poly.entity_id
_entity_poly.type
_entity_poly.pdbx_seq_one_letter_code
_entity_poly.pdbx_strand_id
1 'polypeptide(L)'
;MLVSSTSERLKYLMETRKLKQVDILNLCLPYSKKYKVNIRKNYLSQYVSGKVQPNQDKLSILAMALDVSEAWLMGYDVPMKNEQTTLNKNDTFFDSFKKYFKETYFTDEELEDLLNYAKFLISKRDK
;
A
#
# COMPACT_ATOMS: atom_id res chain seq x y z
N MET A 1 18.45 -3.77 -1.27
CA MET A 1 19.08 -4.09 -2.58
C MET A 1 17.99 -4.37 -3.60
N LEU A 2 18.18 -4.11 -4.89
CA LEU A 2 17.25 -4.58 -5.93
C LEU A 2 17.54 -6.07 -6.20
N VAL A 3 16.53 -6.92 -6.08
CA VAL A 3 16.66 -8.39 -6.18
C VAL A 3 15.84 -8.98 -7.32
N SER A 4 14.95 -8.20 -7.94
CA SER A 4 14.15 -8.61 -9.09
C SER A 4 13.67 -7.39 -9.89
N SER A 5 12.87 -7.62 -10.93
CA SER A 5 12.17 -6.61 -11.72
C SER A 5 10.66 -6.64 -11.45
N THR A 6 9.96 -5.56 -11.83
CA THR A 6 8.50 -5.52 -11.80
C THR A 6 7.84 -6.59 -12.66
N SER A 7 8.44 -6.92 -13.81
CA SER A 7 7.97 -7.99 -14.69
C SER A 7 7.97 -9.34 -13.96
N GLU A 8 9.07 -9.67 -13.28
CA GLU A 8 9.19 -10.92 -12.52
C GLU A 8 8.22 -10.95 -11.34
N ARG A 9 8.05 -9.85 -10.61
CA ARG A 9 7.07 -9.75 -9.51
C ARG A 9 5.62 -9.91 -9.98
N LEU A 10 5.29 -9.33 -11.14
CA LEU A 10 3.98 -9.51 -11.75
C LEU A 10 3.75 -10.96 -12.19
N LYS A 11 4.75 -11.62 -12.81
CA LYS A 11 4.66 -13.04 -13.18
C LYS A 11 4.52 -13.94 -11.96
N TYR A 12 5.31 -13.70 -10.93
CA TYR A 12 5.21 -14.40 -9.65
C TYR A 12 3.80 -14.28 -9.05
N LEU A 13 3.22 -13.07 -9.06
CA LEU A 13 1.85 -12.85 -8.59
C LEU A 13 0.81 -13.59 -9.45
N MET A 14 0.98 -13.59 -10.77
CA MET A 14 0.11 -14.33 -11.69
C MET A 14 0.14 -15.83 -11.42
N GLU A 15 1.32 -16.42 -11.21
CA GLU A 15 1.48 -17.84 -10.92
C GLU A 15 0.94 -18.21 -9.53
N THR A 16 1.40 -17.52 -8.49
CA THR A 16 1.06 -17.85 -7.09
C THR A 16 -0.42 -17.62 -6.78
N ARG A 17 -1.05 -16.61 -7.38
CA ARG A 17 -2.47 -16.29 -7.17
C ARG A 17 -3.38 -16.76 -8.30
N LYS A 18 -2.84 -17.51 -9.27
CA LYS A 18 -3.57 -18.02 -10.46
C LYS A 18 -4.31 -16.92 -11.23
N LEU A 19 -3.70 -15.74 -11.35
CA LEU A 19 -4.27 -14.59 -12.05
C LEU A 19 -3.84 -14.57 -13.52
N LYS A 20 -4.78 -14.28 -14.41
CA LYS A 20 -4.50 -13.87 -15.79
C LYS A 20 -4.29 -12.35 -15.84
N GLN A 21 -3.68 -11.84 -16.92
CA GLN A 21 -3.53 -10.40 -17.10
C GLN A 21 -4.88 -9.65 -17.07
N VAL A 22 -5.95 -10.26 -17.59
CA VAL A 22 -7.30 -9.68 -17.53
C VAL A 22 -7.81 -9.55 -16.08
N ASP A 23 -7.45 -10.47 -15.19
CA ASP A 23 -7.85 -10.42 -13.80
C ASP A 23 -7.14 -9.27 -13.08
N ILE A 24 -5.85 -9.06 -13.36
CA ILE A 24 -5.10 -7.91 -12.83
C ILE A 24 -5.73 -6.58 -13.31
N LEU A 25 -6.13 -6.49 -14.59
CA LEU A 25 -6.83 -5.30 -15.09
C LEU A 25 -8.13 -5.06 -14.33
N ASN A 26 -8.92 -6.11 -14.09
CA ASN A 26 -10.18 -6.03 -13.36
C ASN A 26 -9.97 -5.57 -11.92
N LEU A 27 -8.94 -6.08 -11.23
CA LEU A 27 -8.55 -5.64 -9.89
C LEU A 27 -8.13 -4.16 -9.87
N CYS A 28 -7.53 -3.66 -10.95
CA CYS A 28 -7.14 -2.26 -11.08
C CYS A 28 -8.32 -1.30 -11.31
N LEU A 29 -9.47 -1.75 -11.80
CA LEU A 29 -10.61 -0.89 -12.16
C LEU A 29 -11.08 0.06 -11.04
N PRO A 30 -11.34 -0.38 -9.79
CA PRO A 30 -11.80 0.51 -8.73
C PRO A 30 -10.79 1.63 -8.42
N TYR A 31 -9.50 1.31 -8.38
CA TYR A 31 -8.43 2.27 -8.14
C TYR A 31 -8.24 3.19 -9.35
N SER A 32 -8.30 2.63 -10.57
CA SER A 32 -8.18 3.39 -11.82
C SER A 32 -9.26 4.47 -11.92
N LYS A 33 -10.51 4.13 -11.53
CA LYS A 33 -11.62 5.08 -11.48
C LYS A 33 -11.43 6.13 -10.40
N LYS A 34 -11.00 5.73 -9.20
CA LYS A 34 -10.80 6.62 -8.05
C LYS A 34 -9.72 7.68 -8.32
N TYR A 35 -8.60 7.27 -8.89
CA TYR A 35 -7.44 8.14 -9.10
C TYR A 35 -7.35 8.69 -10.53
N LYS A 36 -8.30 8.37 -11.41
CA LYS A 36 -8.33 8.77 -12.84
C LYS A 36 -7.08 8.34 -13.62
N VAL A 37 -6.47 7.21 -13.23
CA VAL A 37 -5.29 6.61 -13.89
C VAL A 37 -5.73 5.33 -14.58
N ASN A 38 -5.57 5.24 -15.90
CA ASN A 38 -6.06 4.07 -16.66
C ASN A 38 -4.90 3.14 -17.08
N ILE A 39 -5.04 1.85 -16.79
CA ILE A 39 -4.13 0.79 -17.26
C ILE A 39 -4.84 0.05 -18.40
N ARG A 40 -4.40 0.30 -19.64
CA ARG A 40 -4.93 -0.41 -20.82
C ARG A 40 -4.31 -1.81 -20.92
N LYS A 41 -5.01 -2.72 -21.58
CA LYS A 41 -4.57 -4.11 -21.81
C LYS A 41 -3.18 -4.22 -22.46
N ASN A 42 -2.90 -3.38 -23.45
CA ASN A 42 -1.59 -3.36 -24.12
C ASN A 42 -0.45 -2.95 -23.16
N TYR A 43 -0.69 -1.98 -22.28
CA TYR A 43 0.29 -1.56 -21.28
C TYR A 43 0.59 -2.68 -20.28
N LEU A 44 -0.44 -3.33 -19.73
CA LEU A 44 -0.21 -4.43 -18.79
C LEU A 44 0.60 -5.58 -19.43
N SER A 45 0.31 -5.93 -20.68
CA SER A 45 1.09 -6.93 -21.42
C SER A 45 2.57 -6.52 -21.60
N GLN A 46 2.84 -5.23 -21.81
CA GLN A 46 4.21 -4.71 -21.85
C GLN A 46 4.90 -4.73 -20.48
N TYR A 47 4.16 -4.50 -19.39
CA TYR A 47 4.69 -4.60 -18.03
C TYR A 47 5.05 -6.04 -17.67
N VAL A 48 4.16 -6.99 -17.98
CA VAL A 48 4.38 -8.42 -17.73
C VAL A 48 5.48 -9.00 -18.62
N SER A 49 5.70 -8.48 -19.82
CA SER A 49 6.84 -8.89 -20.65
C SER A 49 8.16 -8.20 -20.24
N GLY A 50 8.10 -7.14 -19.43
CA GLY A 50 9.27 -6.33 -19.07
C GLY A 50 9.73 -5.37 -20.17
N LYS A 51 8.97 -5.25 -21.27
CA LYS A 51 9.30 -4.33 -22.37
C LYS A 51 9.23 -2.85 -21.94
N VAL A 52 8.34 -2.54 -21.01
CA VAL A 52 8.14 -1.19 -20.48
C VAL A 52 7.96 -1.29 -18.97
N GLN A 53 8.52 -0.34 -18.22
CA GLN A 53 8.23 -0.21 -16.79
C GLN A 53 7.02 0.70 -16.57
N PRO A 54 6.13 0.37 -15.60
CA PRO A 54 5.05 1.29 -15.23
C PRO A 54 5.65 2.56 -14.64
N ASN A 55 5.07 3.71 -14.98
CA ASN A 55 5.36 4.95 -14.28
C ASN A 55 4.75 4.93 -12.87
N GLN A 56 5.14 5.87 -12.02
CA GLN A 56 4.76 5.92 -10.60
C GLN A 56 3.24 5.74 -10.39
N ASP A 57 2.40 6.53 -11.06
CA ASP A 57 0.94 6.42 -10.92
C ASP A 57 0.42 5.00 -11.21
N LYS A 58 0.89 4.37 -12.29
CA LYS A 58 0.42 3.02 -12.67
C LYS A 58 0.99 1.95 -11.75
N LEU A 59 2.21 2.14 -11.26
CA LEU A 59 2.82 1.26 -10.27
C LEU A 59 2.00 1.28 -8.97
N SER A 60 1.61 2.46 -8.49
CA SER A 60 0.76 2.61 -7.31
C SER A 60 -0.58 1.91 -7.48
N ILE A 61 -1.22 2.07 -8.64
CA ILE A 61 -2.48 1.37 -8.95
C ILE A 61 -2.30 -0.15 -8.93
N LEU A 62 -1.23 -0.67 -9.54
CA LEU A 62 -0.93 -2.10 -9.54
C LEU A 62 -0.66 -2.62 -8.13
N ALA A 63 0.13 -1.88 -7.33
CA ALA A 63 0.48 -2.26 -5.97
C ALA A 63 -0.77 -2.32 -5.07
N MET A 64 -1.64 -1.31 -5.15
CA MET A 64 -2.92 -1.30 -4.44
C MET A 64 -3.84 -2.44 -4.88
N ALA A 65 -4.00 -2.64 -6.19
CA ALA A 65 -4.88 -3.67 -6.74
C ALA A 65 -4.41 -5.10 -6.40
N LEU A 66 -3.09 -5.28 -6.28
CA LEU A 66 -2.46 -6.56 -5.97
C LEU A 66 -2.15 -6.69 -4.48
N ASP A 67 -2.53 -5.72 -3.64
CA ASP A 67 -2.28 -5.73 -2.20
C ASP A 67 -0.82 -6.11 -1.88
N VAL A 68 0.12 -5.35 -2.45
CA VAL A 68 1.56 -5.47 -2.26
C VAL A 68 2.17 -4.08 -2.06
N SER A 69 3.39 -4.01 -1.52
CA SER A 69 4.13 -2.76 -1.44
C SER A 69 4.65 -2.35 -2.83
N GLU A 70 4.68 -1.04 -3.11
CA GLU A 70 5.25 -0.52 -4.36
C GLU A 70 6.74 -0.88 -4.48
N ALA A 71 7.49 -0.74 -3.38
CA ALA A 71 8.91 -1.07 -3.35
C ALA A 71 9.15 -2.57 -3.67
N TRP A 72 8.36 -3.48 -3.09
CA TRP A 72 8.49 -4.89 -3.45
C TRP A 72 8.14 -5.14 -4.92
N LEU A 73 7.08 -4.49 -5.42
CA LEU A 73 6.68 -4.60 -6.83
C LEU A 73 7.71 -4.00 -7.79
N MET A 74 8.49 -3.00 -7.36
CA MET A 74 9.66 -2.50 -8.10
C MET A 74 10.82 -3.50 -8.11
N GLY A 75 10.83 -4.46 -7.17
CA GLY A 75 11.85 -5.49 -7.05
C GLY A 75 12.88 -5.22 -5.96
N TYR A 76 12.61 -4.29 -5.04
CA TYR A 76 13.43 -4.14 -3.83
C TYR A 76 13.26 -5.34 -2.91
N ASP A 77 14.33 -5.64 -2.17
CA ASP A 77 14.36 -6.63 -1.11
C ASP A 77 13.71 -6.09 0.16
N VAL A 78 12.38 -6.11 0.16
CA VAL A 78 11.50 -5.67 1.25
C VAL A 78 10.32 -6.64 1.36
N PRO A 79 9.51 -6.61 2.44
CA PRO A 79 8.31 -7.44 2.53
C PRO A 79 7.31 -7.21 1.37
N MET A 80 6.67 -8.31 0.93
CA MET A 80 5.74 -8.32 -0.21
C MET A 80 4.52 -7.45 0.02
N LYS A 81 3.87 -7.62 1.17
CA LYS A 81 2.89 -6.66 1.64
C LYS A 81 3.62 -5.63 2.45
N ASN A 82 3.10 -4.40 2.47
CA ASN A 82 3.38 -3.57 3.63
C ASN A 82 2.97 -4.42 4.84
N GLU A 83 3.88 -4.62 5.78
CA GLU A 83 3.50 -5.07 7.09
C GLU A 83 2.52 -4.01 7.61
N GLN A 84 1.24 -4.21 7.33
CA GLN A 84 0.23 -3.81 8.27
C GLN A 84 0.61 -4.66 9.46
N THR A 85 1.42 -4.10 10.38
CA THR A 85 1.44 -4.55 11.77
C THR A 85 -0.01 -4.83 12.04
N THR A 86 -0.35 -6.11 12.23
CA THR A 86 -1.64 -6.49 12.75
C THR A 86 -1.74 -5.64 14.00
N LEU A 87 -2.53 -4.57 13.93
CA LEU A 87 -2.93 -3.83 15.10
C LEU A 87 -3.59 -4.92 15.93
N ASN A 88 -2.85 -5.43 16.89
CA ASN A 88 -3.35 -6.44 17.80
C ASN A 88 -4.62 -5.77 18.33
N LYS A 89 -5.80 -6.40 18.21
CA LYS A 89 -7.06 -5.74 18.62
C LYS A 89 -7.04 -5.34 20.10
N ASN A 90 -6.04 -5.80 20.84
CA ASN A 90 -5.75 -5.52 22.23
C ASN A 90 -4.72 -4.39 22.45
N ASP A 91 -3.94 -4.03 21.43
CA ASP A 91 -3.11 -2.83 21.48
C ASP A 91 -4.01 -1.65 21.17
N THR A 92 -4.13 -0.74 22.13
CA THR A 92 -4.98 0.42 21.91
C THR A 92 -4.38 1.24 20.76
N PHE A 93 -5.22 1.87 19.93
CA PHE A 93 -4.78 2.83 18.90
C PHE A 93 -3.70 3.78 19.45
N PHE A 94 -3.82 4.13 20.73
CA PHE A 94 -2.91 4.98 21.49
C PHE A 94 -1.49 4.40 21.62
N ASP A 95 -1.31 3.10 21.84
CA ASP A 95 0.02 2.50 22.00
C ASP A 95 0.77 2.49 20.66
N SER A 96 0.05 2.20 19.59
CA SER A 96 0.59 2.25 18.22
C SER A 96 0.91 3.69 17.80
N PHE A 97 0.02 4.64 18.10
CA PHE A 97 0.22 6.05 17.81
C PHE A 97 1.41 6.62 18.60
N LYS A 98 1.45 6.39 19.92
CA LYS A 98 2.54 6.88 20.79
C LYS A 98 3.90 6.32 20.37
N LYS A 99 3.97 5.04 20.01
CA LYS A 99 5.20 4.41 19.51
C LYS A 99 5.72 5.08 18.22
N TYR A 100 4.83 5.40 17.28
CA TYR A 100 5.21 5.98 16.00
C TYR A 100 5.68 7.44 16.12
N PHE A 101 5.02 8.22 16.96
CA PHE A 101 5.27 9.67 17.05
C PHE A 101 6.36 10.05 18.06
N LYS A 102 6.65 9.19 19.04
CA LYS A 102 7.67 9.43 20.08
C LYS A 102 9.11 9.35 19.57
N GLU A 103 9.38 8.63 18.47
CA GLU A 103 10.76 8.44 18.01
C GLU A 103 11.37 9.67 17.29
N THR A 104 10.60 10.71 16.94
CA THR A 104 11.20 11.80 16.14
C THR A 104 10.50 13.17 16.20
N TYR A 105 9.27 13.31 16.74
CA TYR A 105 8.47 14.51 16.44
C TYR A 105 7.85 15.24 17.64
N PHE A 106 7.61 14.58 18.77
CA PHE A 106 6.88 15.18 19.89
C PHE A 106 7.45 14.77 21.25
N THR A 107 7.40 15.69 22.21
CA THR A 107 7.62 15.39 23.62
C THR A 107 6.46 14.60 24.21
N ASP A 108 6.67 13.98 25.38
CA ASP A 108 5.60 13.23 26.07
C ASP A 108 4.38 14.11 26.41
N GLU A 109 4.61 15.40 26.69
CA GLU A 109 3.57 16.39 27.03
C GLU A 109 2.74 16.80 25.81
N GLU A 110 3.40 17.12 24.68
CA GLU A 110 2.70 17.45 23.42
C GLU A 110 1.88 16.27 22.87
N LEU A 111 2.37 15.04 23.07
CA LEU A 111 1.62 13.83 22.77
C LEU A 111 0.34 13.75 23.60
N GLU A 112 0.41 14.05 24.89
CA GLU A 112 -0.74 13.99 25.80
C GLU A 112 -1.81 15.03 25.44
N ASP A 113 -1.40 16.23 25.05
CA ASP A 113 -2.28 17.28 24.55
C ASP A 113 -3.03 16.85 23.27
N LEU A 114 -2.31 16.24 22.32
CA LEU A 114 -2.90 15.74 21.08
C LEU A 114 -3.93 14.63 21.36
N LEU A 115 -3.64 13.74 22.32
CA LEU A 115 -4.57 12.70 22.74
C LEU A 115 -5.84 13.27 23.38
N ASN A 116 -5.70 14.31 24.21
CA ASN A 116 -6.84 14.99 24.82
C ASN A 116 -7.73 15.67 23.77
N TYR A 117 -7.12 16.28 22.76
CA TYR A 117 -7.86 16.85 21.63
C TYR A 117 -8.60 15.78 20.81
N ALA A 118 -7.96 14.65 20.51
CA ALA A 118 -8.61 13.55 19.80
C ALA A 118 -9.82 12.99 20.57
N LYS A 119 -9.69 12.78 21.90
CA LYS A 119 -10.80 12.37 22.78
C LYS A 119 -11.95 13.37 22.76
N PHE A 120 -11.63 14.66 22.77
CA PHE A 120 -12.61 15.74 22.65
C PHE A 120 -13.37 15.74 21.32
N LEU A 121 -12.69 15.48 20.20
CA LEU A 121 -13.35 15.36 18.90
C LEU A 121 -14.31 14.16 18.84
N ILE A 122 -13.92 13.04 19.46
CA ILE A 122 -14.77 11.83 19.53
C ILE A 122 -16.02 12.11 20.37
N SER A 123 -15.88 12.77 21.53
CA SER A 123 -17.02 13.07 22.40
C SER A 123 -18.01 14.07 21.79
N LYS A 124 -17.57 14.87 20.80
CA LYS A 124 -18.44 15.73 20.00
C LYS A 124 -19.20 15.00 18.90
N ARG A 125 -18.81 13.78 18.53
CA ARG A 125 -19.42 13.03 17.42
C ARG A 125 -20.65 12.23 17.84
N ASP A 126 -20.78 11.96 19.14
CA ASP A 126 -21.91 11.24 19.75
C ASP A 126 -22.97 12.18 20.36
N LYS A 127 -22.95 13.47 20.01
CA LYS A 127 -24.00 14.47 20.29
C LYS A 127 -24.59 14.99 19.00
#